data_AF-A0A8S2KXW4-F1
#
_entry.id   AF-A0A8S2KXW4-F1
#
_cell.length_a   1.000
_cell.length_b   1.000
_cell.length_c   1.000
_cell.angle_alpha   90.00
_cell.angle_beta   90.00
_cell.angle_gamma   90.00
#
_symmetry.space_group_name_H-M   'P 1'
#
loop_
_entity.id
_entity.type
_entity.pdbx_description
1 polymer ?
#
loop_
_entity_poly.entity_id
_entity_poly.type
_entity_poly.pdbx_seq_one_letter_code
_entity_poly.pdbx_strand_id
1 'polypeptide(L)'
;MSNEMLNRICSGLPLNPLPPRKTVRNANVPHAPDIQSSLTNKERKLAIKNALRYFPSHIQGQLIDEFIYELDTYGHIYMYRFQPDIEMRAYPIDEYPCKCKAAAAIMLMIMNNLDRRVAQFPDELVTYGGNGQAFSNWAQFVLVMHYLSIMTDEQVLVMYSGHPMGLFPTRSDFSPRVVITNGLLSYDDARQLMKNDPKKFKELVHESIRRQIAAIDILYERGMYFFDYGNAFLLTAKDAGAPIGDSDDNHLIRFKYPSYVQDIMGDIFSLGFGPFRWVCASGLASDLKETDKIAGDIIKEQMSSKDIPANVLKQYYNNLKWIEEAEDAKLVVGSQARILYSDQMGRIKIGLAFNQAVRTGRLKGPVILSRDHHDVSGTDSPFRETANIDDGSAFCADMSVQNVIGDSFRGATWVALHNGGGTGFGQAINGGFGMFLDGSTKADENIQQMLYWDVINGVSRRSWSGNSNARQTVERAMTDEPKLKVTLPNDLSEECIKKLSL
;
A
#
# COMPACT_ATOMS: atom_id res chain seq x y z
N MET A 1 -2.04 32.52 -3.61
CA MET A 1 -3.27 31.88 -4.12
C MET A 1 -3.41 30.44 -3.63
N SER A 2 -2.37 29.59 -3.68
CA SER A 2 -2.43 28.20 -3.16
C SER A 2 -2.79 28.13 -1.66
N ASN A 3 -2.12 28.91 -0.80
CA ASN A 3 -2.39 28.91 0.65
C ASN A 3 -3.84 29.23 1.01
N GLU A 4 -4.51 30.14 0.29
CA GLU A 4 -5.91 30.48 0.56
C GLU A 4 -6.85 29.31 0.21
N MET A 5 -6.58 28.62 -0.90
CA MET A 5 -7.34 27.44 -1.32
C MET A 5 -7.11 26.24 -0.39
N LEU A 6 -5.87 26.02 0.06
CA LEU A 6 -5.55 24.98 1.05
C LEU A 6 -6.25 25.27 2.39
N ASN A 7 -6.27 26.52 2.85
CA ASN A 7 -7.04 26.93 4.02
C ASN A 7 -8.53 26.64 3.88
N ARG A 8 -9.12 26.88 2.69
CA ARG A 8 -10.54 26.56 2.43
C ARG A 8 -10.81 25.06 2.54
N ILE A 9 -9.96 24.20 2.01
CA ILE A 9 -10.13 22.73 2.12
C ILE A 9 -10.01 22.26 3.56
N CYS A 10 -9.17 22.93 4.36
CA CYS A 10 -8.98 22.64 5.78
C CYS A 10 -10.10 23.18 6.68
N SER A 11 -11.02 23.99 6.14
CA SER A 11 -12.10 24.60 6.93
C SER A 11 -13.28 23.65 7.21
N GLY A 12 -13.26 22.44 6.65
CA GLY A 12 -14.35 21.48 6.76
C GLY A 12 -15.37 21.61 5.63
N LEU A 13 -16.50 20.93 5.77
CA LEU A 13 -17.54 20.94 4.73
C LEU A 13 -18.15 22.34 4.59
N PRO A 14 -18.15 22.95 3.39
CA PRO A 14 -18.85 24.20 3.15
C PRO A 14 -20.36 23.95 3.10
N LEU A 15 -21.07 24.30 4.18
CA LEU A 15 -22.51 24.01 4.32
C LEU A 15 -23.41 25.24 4.21
N ASN A 16 -22.86 26.44 4.39
CA ASN A 16 -23.62 27.69 4.33
C ASN A 16 -22.79 28.85 3.73
N PRO A 17 -22.99 29.21 2.46
CA PRO A 17 -23.85 28.52 1.49
C PRO A 17 -23.24 27.18 1.05
N LEU A 18 -24.07 26.26 0.54
CA LEU A 18 -23.58 25.08 -0.17
C LEU A 18 -22.83 25.51 -1.44
N PRO A 19 -21.72 24.84 -1.82
CA PRO A 19 -21.08 25.06 -3.12
C PRO A 19 -22.07 24.82 -4.27
N PRO A 20 -21.89 25.47 -5.42
CA PRO A 20 -22.71 25.18 -6.60
C PRO A 20 -22.70 23.68 -6.94
N ARG A 21 -23.86 23.17 -7.36
CA ARG A 21 -23.96 21.78 -7.84
C ARG A 21 -23.07 21.59 -9.07
N LYS A 22 -22.23 20.56 -9.07
CA LYS A 22 -21.48 20.14 -10.27
C LYS A 22 -22.34 19.17 -11.07
N THR A 23 -22.93 19.64 -12.17
CA THR A 23 -23.86 18.85 -13.00
C THR A 23 -23.17 18.13 -14.17
N VAL A 24 -21.93 18.51 -14.49
CA VAL A 24 -21.18 17.96 -15.63
C VAL A 24 -19.79 17.55 -15.13
N ARG A 25 -19.39 16.33 -15.48
CA ARG A 25 -18.05 15.79 -15.25
C ARG A 25 -17.01 16.53 -16.11
N ASN A 26 -15.80 16.67 -15.60
CA ASN A 26 -14.74 17.38 -16.30
C ASN A 26 -14.20 16.55 -17.48
N ALA A 27 -14.60 16.91 -18.71
CA ALA A 27 -14.21 16.19 -19.92
C ALA A 27 -12.68 16.11 -20.17
N ASN A 28 -11.87 16.89 -19.45
CA ASN A 28 -10.41 16.88 -19.59
C ASN A 28 -9.70 15.84 -18.71
N VAL A 29 -10.44 15.05 -17.91
CA VAL A 29 -9.86 13.95 -17.12
C VAL A 29 -10.59 12.64 -17.42
N PRO A 30 -9.89 11.50 -17.35
CA PRO A 30 -10.54 10.20 -17.41
C PRO A 30 -11.47 10.04 -16.20
N HIS A 31 -12.61 9.39 -16.43
CA HIS A 31 -13.60 9.09 -15.41
C HIS A 31 -13.77 7.59 -15.23
N ALA A 32 -14.06 7.18 -13.99
CA ALA A 32 -14.43 5.79 -13.72
C ALA A 32 -15.68 5.40 -14.52
N PRO A 33 -15.77 4.15 -15.02
CA PRO A 33 -16.91 3.71 -15.81
C PRO A 33 -18.21 3.83 -14.99
N ASP A 34 -19.29 4.22 -15.66
CA ASP A 34 -20.61 4.27 -15.04
C ASP A 34 -21.07 2.84 -14.71
N ILE A 35 -21.36 2.60 -13.44
CA ILE A 35 -21.83 1.30 -12.98
C ILE A 35 -23.34 1.41 -12.78
N GLN A 36 -24.13 0.60 -13.48
CA GLN A 36 -25.56 0.55 -13.19
C GLN A 36 -25.76 -0.11 -11.82
N SER A 37 -26.26 0.67 -10.85
CA SER A 37 -26.45 0.20 -9.47
C SER A 37 -27.36 -1.04 -9.42
N SER A 38 -26.84 -2.17 -8.94
CA SER A 38 -27.60 -3.41 -8.74
C SER A 38 -28.32 -3.46 -7.38
N LEU A 39 -28.32 -2.34 -6.65
CA LEU A 39 -28.87 -2.26 -5.31
C LEU A 39 -30.41 -2.38 -5.35
N THR A 40 -30.96 -3.19 -4.46
CA THR A 40 -32.40 -3.24 -4.21
C THR A 40 -32.92 -1.88 -3.70
N ASN A 41 -34.22 -1.63 -3.79
CA ASN A 41 -34.81 -0.40 -3.26
C ASN A 41 -34.49 -0.16 -1.77
N LYS A 42 -34.35 -1.22 -0.97
CA LYS A 42 -33.96 -1.13 0.44
C LYS A 42 -32.51 -0.69 0.59
N GLU A 43 -31.60 -1.28 -0.20
CA GLU A 43 -30.17 -0.96 -0.19
C GLU A 43 -29.90 0.43 -0.77
N ARG A 44 -30.61 0.84 -1.83
CA ARG A 44 -30.56 2.21 -2.37
C ARG A 44 -30.92 3.24 -1.31
N LYS A 45 -32.05 3.04 -0.61
CA LYS A 45 -32.45 3.89 0.52
C LYS A 45 -31.39 3.91 1.62
N LEU A 46 -30.76 2.78 1.92
CA LEU A 46 -29.67 2.70 2.89
C LEU A 46 -28.42 3.45 2.42
N ALA A 47 -28.02 3.32 1.16
CA ALA A 47 -26.87 4.02 0.57
C ALA A 47 -27.05 5.55 0.64
N ILE A 48 -28.23 6.05 0.28
CA ILE A 48 -28.56 7.48 0.38
C ILE A 48 -28.55 7.94 1.84
N LYS A 49 -29.19 7.19 2.76
CA LYS A 49 -29.11 7.48 4.21
C LYS A 49 -27.67 7.52 4.69
N ASN A 50 -26.84 6.59 4.24
CA ASN A 50 -25.44 6.47 4.62
C ASN A 50 -24.63 7.69 4.16
N ALA A 51 -24.86 8.17 2.93
CA ALA A 51 -24.25 9.36 2.37
C ALA A 51 -24.72 10.64 3.10
N LEU A 52 -26.00 10.73 3.47
CA LEU A 52 -26.56 11.90 4.17
C LEU A 52 -26.04 12.09 5.60
N ARG A 53 -25.44 11.05 6.22
CA ARG A 53 -24.88 11.13 7.59
C ARG A 53 -23.78 12.19 7.76
N TYR A 54 -23.10 12.58 6.69
CA TYR A 54 -22.07 13.63 6.73
C TYR A 54 -22.64 15.05 6.87
N PHE A 55 -23.96 15.21 6.76
CA PHE A 55 -24.61 16.51 6.61
C PHE A 55 -25.66 16.74 7.71
N PRO A 56 -25.75 17.95 8.29
CA PRO A 56 -26.83 18.32 9.21
C PRO A 56 -28.23 18.21 8.58
N SER A 57 -29.23 17.89 9.39
CA SER A 57 -30.61 17.64 8.94
C SER A 57 -31.22 18.76 8.08
N HIS A 58 -30.91 20.02 8.38
CA HIS A 58 -31.46 21.18 7.66
C HIS A 58 -30.99 21.32 6.20
N ILE A 59 -29.87 20.68 5.83
CA ILE A 59 -29.38 20.65 4.43
C ILE A 59 -29.63 19.32 3.72
N GLN A 60 -29.88 18.23 4.46
CA GLN A 60 -30.05 16.90 3.87
C GLN A 60 -31.11 16.87 2.76
N GLY A 61 -32.22 17.58 2.95
CA GLY A 61 -33.29 17.68 1.94
C GLY A 61 -32.82 18.24 0.58
N GLN A 62 -31.83 19.14 0.58
CA GLN A 62 -31.28 19.74 -0.64
C GLN A 62 -30.31 18.80 -1.39
N LEU A 63 -29.80 17.77 -0.73
CA LEU A 63 -28.80 16.85 -1.27
C LEU A 63 -29.39 15.51 -1.74
N ILE A 64 -30.61 15.15 -1.29
CA ILE A 64 -31.24 13.86 -1.60
C ILE A 64 -31.32 13.62 -3.11
N ASP A 65 -31.90 14.56 -3.86
CA ASP A 65 -32.11 14.39 -5.30
C ASP A 65 -30.79 14.31 -6.07
N GLU A 66 -29.77 15.02 -5.59
CA GLU A 66 -28.41 14.96 -6.15
C GLU A 66 -27.76 13.60 -5.90
N PHE A 67 -27.88 13.06 -4.69
CA PHE A 67 -27.31 11.75 -4.36
C PHE A 67 -28.06 10.60 -5.03
N ILE A 68 -29.38 10.72 -5.21
CA ILE A 68 -30.16 9.79 -6.04
C ILE A 68 -29.63 9.81 -7.48
N TYR A 69 -29.47 11.02 -8.04
CA TYR A 69 -28.95 11.19 -9.40
C TYR A 69 -27.56 10.57 -9.57
N GLU A 70 -26.63 10.82 -8.65
CA GLU A 70 -25.29 10.23 -8.71
C GLU A 70 -25.34 8.69 -8.61
N LEU A 71 -26.14 8.15 -7.69
CA LEU A 71 -26.28 6.70 -7.54
C LEU A 71 -26.87 6.04 -8.79
N ASP A 72 -27.81 6.70 -9.46
CA ASP A 72 -28.48 6.19 -10.66
C ASP A 72 -27.63 6.31 -11.92
N THR A 73 -26.88 7.40 -12.03
CA THR A 73 -26.07 7.69 -13.21
C THR A 73 -24.74 6.96 -13.16
N TYR A 74 -24.09 6.96 -11.99
CA TYR A 74 -22.70 6.53 -11.84
C TYR A 74 -22.55 5.24 -11.04
N GLY A 75 -23.62 4.78 -10.38
CA GLY A 75 -23.59 3.61 -9.50
C GLY A 75 -23.03 3.87 -8.11
N HIS A 76 -22.62 5.12 -7.85
CA HIS A 76 -21.94 5.51 -6.62
C HIS A 76 -22.21 6.98 -6.29
N ILE A 77 -22.18 7.32 -5.01
CA ILE A 77 -22.38 8.68 -4.52
C ILE A 77 -21.01 9.29 -4.21
N TYR A 78 -20.41 9.95 -5.20
CA TYR A 78 -19.10 10.60 -5.09
C TYR A 78 -19.16 11.94 -4.37
N MET A 79 -20.34 12.57 -4.35
CA MET A 79 -20.60 13.90 -3.82
C MET A 79 -19.80 14.99 -4.56
N TYR A 80 -19.88 15.03 -5.89
CA TYR A 80 -19.06 15.91 -6.74
C TYR A 80 -19.14 17.39 -6.37
N ARG A 81 -20.27 17.85 -5.81
CA ARG A 81 -20.43 19.21 -5.27
C ARG A 81 -19.31 19.61 -4.30
N PHE A 82 -18.81 18.66 -3.51
CA PHE A 82 -17.79 18.95 -2.48
C PHE A 82 -16.36 18.73 -2.96
N GLN A 83 -16.16 18.35 -4.24
CA GLN A 83 -14.82 18.35 -4.83
C GLN A 83 -14.26 19.78 -4.81
N PRO A 84 -13.09 20.02 -4.19
CA PRO A 84 -12.53 21.37 -4.13
C PRO A 84 -12.13 21.90 -5.50
N ASP A 85 -12.33 23.19 -5.72
CA ASP A 85 -11.83 23.90 -6.90
C ASP A 85 -10.39 24.36 -6.68
N ILE A 86 -9.48 23.39 -6.49
CA ILE A 86 -8.03 23.58 -6.42
C ILE A 86 -7.38 22.69 -7.47
N GLU A 87 -6.19 23.07 -7.95
CA GLU A 87 -5.32 22.12 -8.62
C GLU A 87 -4.91 21.03 -7.60
N MET A 88 -5.50 19.84 -7.73
CA MET A 88 -5.18 18.69 -6.89
C MET A 88 -3.79 18.18 -7.24
N ARG A 89 -2.84 18.38 -6.33
CA ARG A 89 -1.45 17.92 -6.42
C ARG A 89 -0.78 17.99 -5.05
N ALA A 90 0.39 17.38 -4.90
CA ALA A 90 1.27 17.69 -3.79
C ALA A 90 1.75 19.15 -3.87
N TYR A 91 1.69 19.85 -2.74
CA TYR A 91 2.31 21.16 -2.52
C TYR A 91 3.53 21.01 -1.61
N PRO A 92 4.47 21.97 -1.58
CA PRO A 92 5.48 22.05 -0.53
C PRO A 92 4.86 21.97 0.86
N ILE A 93 5.47 21.22 1.77
CA ILE A 93 4.87 20.89 3.07
C ILE A 93 4.50 22.11 3.92
N ASP A 94 5.26 23.21 3.82
CA ASP A 94 5.02 24.41 4.61
C ASP A 94 3.83 25.26 4.07
N GLU A 95 3.23 24.89 2.93
CA GLU A 95 1.99 25.51 2.43
C GLU A 95 0.72 24.95 3.12
N TYR A 96 0.81 23.78 3.76
CA TYR A 96 -0.33 23.15 4.42
C TYR A 96 -0.60 23.79 5.79
N PRO A 97 -1.83 24.27 6.05
CA PRO A 97 -2.17 24.97 7.30
C PRO A 97 -2.47 23.96 8.43
N CYS A 98 -1.45 23.23 8.87
CA CYS A 98 -1.56 22.23 9.93
C CYS A 98 -0.91 22.70 11.23
N LYS A 99 -1.45 22.29 12.37
CA LYS A 99 -0.77 22.47 13.67
C LYS A 99 0.40 21.50 13.87
N CYS A 100 0.33 20.32 13.22
CA CYS A 100 1.33 19.27 13.27
C CYS A 100 1.93 19.04 11.87
N LYS A 101 3.27 19.09 11.73
CA LYS A 101 3.93 18.89 10.43
C LYS A 101 3.79 17.47 9.88
N ALA A 102 3.72 16.46 10.75
CA ALA A 102 3.44 15.09 10.32
C ALA A 102 2.04 14.96 9.67
N ALA A 103 1.05 15.72 10.12
CA ALA A 103 -0.26 15.77 9.47
C ALA A 103 -0.20 16.46 8.09
N ALA A 104 0.61 17.52 7.95
CA ALA A 104 0.89 18.14 6.65
C ALA A 104 1.54 17.17 5.66
N ALA A 105 2.47 16.32 6.12
CA ALA A 105 3.05 15.26 5.29
C ALA A 105 1.98 14.27 4.78
N ILE A 106 1.01 13.90 5.63
CA ILE A 106 -0.09 13.02 5.23
C ILE A 106 -1.00 13.70 4.20
N MET A 107 -1.33 14.98 4.39
CA MET A 107 -2.08 15.76 3.41
C MET A 107 -1.38 15.83 2.06
N LEU A 108 -0.06 16.04 2.06
CA LEU A 108 0.77 16.04 0.85
C LEU A 108 0.64 14.72 0.10
N MET A 109 0.77 13.60 0.81
CA MET A 109 0.64 12.26 0.22
C MET A 109 -0.78 11.98 -0.30
N ILE A 110 -1.82 12.39 0.43
CA ILE A 110 -3.21 12.27 0.00
C ILE A 110 -3.44 13.04 -1.31
N MET A 111 -3.02 14.31 -1.37
CA MET A 111 -3.22 15.13 -2.56
C MET A 111 -2.40 14.64 -3.75
N ASN A 112 -1.23 14.03 -3.51
CA ASN A 112 -0.47 13.37 -4.57
C ASN A 112 -1.23 12.17 -5.16
N ASN A 113 -1.85 11.34 -4.33
CA ASN A 113 -2.63 10.19 -4.79
C ASN A 113 -3.86 10.59 -5.64
N LEU A 114 -4.30 11.83 -5.53
CA LEU A 114 -5.43 12.40 -6.27
C LEU A 114 -5.00 13.38 -7.37
N ASP A 115 -3.70 13.55 -7.59
CA ASP A 115 -3.17 14.40 -8.65
C ASP A 115 -3.61 13.84 -10.01
N ARG A 116 -4.12 14.69 -10.90
CA ARG A 116 -4.62 14.27 -12.23
C ARG A 116 -3.54 13.63 -13.11
N ARG A 117 -2.27 13.86 -12.79
CA ARG A 117 -1.12 13.26 -13.47
C ARG A 117 -0.77 11.88 -12.90
N VAL A 118 -1.23 11.58 -11.69
CA VAL A 118 -0.91 10.36 -10.92
C VAL A 118 -2.10 9.39 -10.91
N ALA A 119 -3.29 9.90 -10.60
CA ALA A 119 -4.50 9.13 -10.41
C ALA A 119 -5.14 8.69 -11.73
N GLN A 120 -5.62 7.45 -11.76
CA GLN A 120 -6.34 6.87 -12.91
C GLN A 120 -7.69 7.54 -13.16
N PHE A 121 -8.49 7.77 -12.11
CA PHE A 121 -9.76 8.51 -12.19
C PHE A 121 -9.82 9.52 -11.03
N PRO A 122 -9.18 10.70 -11.17
CA PRO A 122 -8.97 11.63 -10.06
C PRO A 122 -10.28 12.18 -9.47
N ASP A 123 -11.29 12.45 -10.30
CA ASP A 123 -12.56 13.01 -9.86
C ASP A 123 -13.44 11.97 -9.12
N GLU A 124 -13.19 10.67 -9.33
CA GLU A 124 -13.81 9.54 -8.63
C GLU A 124 -12.95 8.99 -7.49
N LEU A 125 -11.88 9.71 -7.14
CA LEU A 125 -10.96 9.40 -6.05
C LEU A 125 -10.18 8.08 -6.24
N VAL A 126 -10.08 7.57 -7.48
CA VAL A 126 -9.39 6.32 -7.82
C VAL A 126 -7.96 6.61 -8.27
N THR A 127 -6.99 6.12 -7.51
CA THR A 127 -5.57 6.29 -7.87
C THR A 127 -5.13 5.27 -8.91
N TYR A 128 -5.46 3.99 -8.76
CA TYR A 128 -5.07 2.94 -9.70
C TYR A 128 -5.95 1.67 -9.54
N GLY A 129 -5.72 0.67 -10.40
CA GLY A 129 -6.36 -0.64 -10.28
C GLY A 129 -7.84 -0.65 -10.66
N GLY A 130 -8.34 0.39 -11.33
CA GLY A 130 -9.73 0.54 -11.75
C GLY A 130 -10.68 0.99 -10.64
N ASN A 131 -10.47 0.53 -9.40
CA ASN A 131 -11.32 0.82 -8.24
C ASN A 131 -10.54 1.08 -6.93
N GLY A 132 -9.21 1.17 -6.97
CA GLY A 132 -8.38 1.51 -5.82
C GLY A 132 -8.56 2.96 -5.40
N GLN A 133 -9.57 3.22 -4.57
CA GLN A 133 -9.96 4.55 -4.12
C GLN A 133 -9.16 5.04 -2.90
N ALA A 134 -8.80 6.31 -2.90
CA ALA A 134 -8.27 7.01 -1.72
C ALA A 134 -9.37 7.30 -0.69
N PHE A 135 -10.56 7.69 -1.18
CA PHE A 135 -11.76 7.89 -0.38
C PHE A 135 -12.99 7.42 -1.15
N SER A 136 -14.05 7.06 -0.44
CA SER A 136 -15.31 6.69 -1.06
C SER A 136 -16.02 7.90 -1.67
N ASN A 137 -15.90 9.10 -1.08
CA ASN A 137 -16.55 10.31 -1.57
C ASN A 137 -15.80 11.58 -1.15
N TRP A 138 -16.12 12.70 -1.80
CA TRP A 138 -15.47 13.99 -1.54
C TRP A 138 -15.74 14.57 -0.16
N ALA A 139 -16.85 14.20 0.50
CA ALA A 139 -17.08 14.65 1.87
C ALA A 139 -16.07 14.03 2.86
N GLN A 140 -15.73 12.75 2.67
CA GLN A 140 -14.65 12.11 3.43
C GLN A 140 -13.31 12.82 3.22
N PHE A 141 -12.94 13.10 1.96
CA PHE A 141 -11.73 13.86 1.65
C PHE A 141 -11.70 15.18 2.43
N VAL A 142 -12.73 16.01 2.32
CA VAL A 142 -12.77 17.33 2.98
C VAL A 142 -12.69 17.21 4.50
N LEU A 143 -13.41 16.25 5.10
CA LEU A 143 -13.37 16.04 6.55
C LEU A 143 -12.00 15.54 7.03
N VAL A 144 -11.33 14.69 6.26
CA VAL A 144 -9.97 14.23 6.57
C VAL A 144 -8.99 15.39 6.52
N MET A 145 -9.05 16.21 5.48
CA MET A 145 -8.21 17.41 5.39
C MET A 145 -8.49 18.36 6.56
N HIS A 146 -9.75 18.55 6.94
CA HIS A 146 -10.10 19.32 8.12
C HIS A 146 -9.47 18.74 9.40
N TYR A 147 -9.66 17.45 9.69
CA TYR A 147 -9.10 16.82 10.89
C TYR A 147 -7.57 16.89 10.93
N LEU A 148 -6.90 16.61 9.81
CA LEU A 148 -5.43 16.71 9.70
C LEU A 148 -4.93 18.14 9.93
N SER A 149 -5.69 19.17 9.54
CA SER A 149 -5.29 20.56 9.77
C SER A 149 -5.35 20.97 11.25
N ILE A 150 -6.38 20.50 11.98
CA ILE A 150 -6.64 20.93 13.36
C ILE A 150 -6.01 20.03 14.41
N MET A 151 -5.60 18.81 14.05
CA MET A 151 -5.04 17.84 14.97
C MET A 151 -3.69 18.28 15.54
N THR A 152 -3.41 17.83 16.75
CA THR A 152 -2.13 18.02 17.43
C THR A 152 -1.31 16.73 17.43
N ASP A 153 -0.08 16.79 17.95
CA ASP A 153 0.76 15.61 18.15
C ASP A 153 0.26 14.66 19.24
N GLU A 154 -0.78 15.04 19.99
CA GLU A 154 -1.41 14.21 21.03
C GLU A 154 -2.71 13.54 20.53
N GLN A 155 -2.89 13.48 19.20
CA GLN A 155 -4.09 12.91 18.60
C GLN A 155 -3.75 11.93 17.49
N VAL A 156 -4.68 10.99 17.28
CA VAL A 156 -4.69 10.06 16.15
C VAL A 156 -6.04 10.16 15.43
N LEU A 157 -6.00 10.32 14.10
CA LEU A 157 -7.17 10.22 13.25
C LEU A 157 -7.41 8.74 12.92
N VAL A 158 -8.61 8.26 13.24
CA VAL A 158 -8.99 6.87 12.96
C VAL A 158 -9.84 6.81 11.70
N MET A 159 -9.39 6.02 10.72
CA MET A 159 -9.98 5.89 9.39
C MET A 159 -10.60 4.51 9.16
N TYR A 160 -11.89 4.49 8.80
CA TYR A 160 -12.68 3.29 8.51
C TYR A 160 -13.10 3.26 7.04
N SER A 161 -12.32 2.59 6.19
CA SER A 161 -12.58 2.46 4.75
C SER A 161 -12.89 3.82 4.09
N GLY A 162 -11.98 4.78 4.30
CA GLY A 162 -12.13 6.17 3.87
C GLY A 162 -12.95 7.07 4.81
N HIS A 163 -13.81 6.53 5.70
CA HIS A 163 -14.56 7.35 6.65
C HIS A 163 -13.66 7.85 7.79
N PRO A 164 -13.53 9.18 8.01
CA PRO A 164 -12.86 9.72 9.18
C PRO A 164 -13.75 9.62 10.41
N MET A 165 -13.53 8.60 11.25
CA MET A 165 -14.28 8.42 12.49
C MET A 165 -14.07 9.61 13.43
N GLY A 166 -12.84 10.11 13.50
CA GLY A 166 -12.50 11.32 14.25
C GLY A 166 -11.12 11.27 14.86
N LEU A 167 -10.80 12.34 15.59
CA LEU A 167 -9.56 12.48 16.35
C LEU A 167 -9.74 11.92 17.76
N PHE A 168 -8.89 10.98 18.13
CA PHE A 168 -8.85 10.38 19.46
C PHE A 168 -7.56 10.79 20.18
N PRO A 169 -7.59 11.04 21.50
CA PRO A 169 -6.38 11.32 22.25
C PRO A 169 -5.39 10.16 22.19
N THR A 170 -4.11 10.47 22.06
CA THR A 170 -3.01 9.53 22.27
C THR A 170 -1.94 10.18 23.15
N ARG A 171 -1.09 9.35 23.77
CA ARG A 171 -0.11 9.78 24.79
C ARG A 171 1.33 9.41 24.47
N SER A 172 1.59 8.75 23.34
CA SER A 172 2.90 8.20 23.03
C SER A 172 3.62 9.01 21.96
N ASP A 173 4.91 9.28 22.19
CA ASP A 173 5.84 9.84 21.22
C ASP A 173 5.99 8.96 19.96
N PHE A 174 5.55 7.70 20.03
CA PHE A 174 5.62 6.72 18.94
C PHE A 174 4.27 6.47 18.26
N SER A 175 3.19 7.11 18.72
CA SER A 175 1.87 6.87 18.15
C SER A 175 1.73 7.45 16.75
N PRO A 176 0.99 6.79 15.85
CA PRO A 176 0.71 7.34 14.54
C PRO A 176 -0.20 8.56 14.66
N ARG A 177 -0.14 9.44 13.67
CA ARG A 177 -1.11 10.52 13.46
C ARG A 177 -2.36 10.00 12.76
N VAL A 178 -2.27 8.91 11.99
CA VAL A 178 -3.42 8.27 11.33
C VAL A 178 -3.31 6.74 11.40
N VAL A 179 -4.43 6.07 11.67
CA VAL A 179 -4.57 4.61 11.54
C VAL A 179 -5.64 4.31 10.50
N ILE A 180 -5.30 3.52 9.50
CA ILE A 180 -6.13 3.27 8.31
C ILE A 180 -6.52 1.79 8.23
N THR A 181 -7.81 1.53 8.07
CA THR A 181 -8.31 0.23 7.62
C THR A 181 -9.10 0.41 6.33
N ASN A 182 -8.90 -0.45 5.33
CA ASN A 182 -9.70 -0.41 4.09
C ASN A 182 -10.19 -1.81 3.71
N GLY A 183 -11.51 -1.96 3.60
CA GLY A 183 -12.13 -3.15 3.03
C GLY A 183 -12.03 -4.42 3.89
N LEU A 184 -11.84 -4.31 5.21
CA LEU A 184 -11.78 -5.48 6.11
C LEU A 184 -13.15 -6.18 6.18
N LEU A 185 -13.41 -7.10 5.25
CA LEU A 185 -14.59 -7.97 5.19
C LEU A 185 -14.14 -9.38 4.80
N SER A 186 -15.00 -10.36 5.05
CA SER A 186 -14.78 -11.74 4.57
C SER A 186 -14.98 -11.84 3.05
N TYR A 187 -14.36 -12.85 2.42
CA TYR A 187 -14.54 -13.16 0.99
C TYR A 187 -16.02 -13.42 0.63
N ASP A 188 -16.78 -14.05 1.53
CA ASP A 188 -18.19 -14.41 1.31
C ASP A 188 -19.12 -13.17 1.26
N ASP A 189 -18.77 -12.11 2.00
CA ASP A 189 -19.53 -10.86 2.00
C ASP A 189 -19.32 -10.03 0.71
N ALA A 190 -18.13 -10.11 0.11
CA ALA A 190 -17.80 -9.36 -1.13
C ALA A 190 -18.38 -9.99 -2.40
N ARG A 191 -18.70 -11.29 -2.36
CA ARG A 191 -19.22 -12.06 -3.51
C ARG A 191 -20.63 -11.64 -3.95
N GLN A 192 -21.38 -10.92 -3.12
CA GLN A 192 -22.79 -10.58 -3.39
C GLN A 192 -22.99 -9.43 -4.41
N LEU A 193 -21.93 -8.74 -4.87
CA LEU A 193 -22.03 -7.47 -5.62
C LEU A 193 -21.56 -7.53 -7.10
N MET A 194 -21.89 -8.59 -7.83
CA MET A 194 -21.64 -8.63 -9.28
C MET A 194 -22.88 -9.12 -10.00
N LYS A 195 -23.71 -8.23 -10.57
CA LYS A 195 -24.90 -8.67 -11.31
C LYS A 195 -25.46 -7.62 -12.27
N ASN A 196 -25.33 -7.91 -13.56
CA ASN A 196 -26.39 -7.67 -14.56
C ASN A 196 -26.38 -8.79 -15.63
N ASP A 197 -25.22 -9.31 -16.05
CA ASP A 197 -25.06 -10.68 -16.60
C ASP A 197 -23.62 -11.22 -16.37
N PRO A 198 -23.21 -11.38 -15.10
CA PRO A 198 -21.85 -11.76 -14.73
C PRO A 198 -21.51 -13.18 -15.19
N LYS A 199 -22.52 -14.03 -15.40
CA LYS A 199 -22.31 -15.42 -15.79
C LYS A 199 -21.81 -15.48 -17.23
N LYS A 200 -22.47 -14.79 -18.17
CA LYS A 200 -22.04 -14.77 -19.57
C LYS A 200 -20.70 -14.07 -19.78
N PHE A 201 -20.47 -12.95 -19.09
CA PHE A 201 -19.16 -12.27 -19.15
C PHE A 201 -18.05 -13.13 -18.54
N LYS A 202 -18.29 -13.75 -17.37
CA LYS A 202 -17.36 -14.70 -16.74
C LYS A 202 -17.08 -15.88 -17.65
N GLU A 203 -18.08 -16.42 -18.35
CA GLU A 203 -17.90 -17.51 -19.33
C GLU A 203 -16.98 -17.10 -20.50
N LEU A 204 -17.18 -15.91 -21.08
CA LEU A 204 -16.31 -15.38 -22.14
C LEU A 204 -14.88 -15.09 -21.66
N VAL A 205 -14.72 -14.52 -20.46
CA VAL A 205 -13.42 -14.31 -19.82
C VAL A 205 -12.74 -15.65 -19.57
N HIS A 206 -13.45 -16.63 -19.02
CA HIS A 206 -12.94 -17.97 -18.79
C HIS A 206 -12.52 -18.66 -20.10
N GLU A 207 -13.28 -18.49 -21.19
CA GLU A 207 -12.91 -18.99 -22.51
C GLU A 207 -11.62 -18.34 -23.02
N SER A 208 -11.50 -17.01 -22.90
CA SER A 208 -10.28 -16.29 -23.26
C SER A 208 -9.07 -16.76 -22.47
N ILE A 209 -9.23 -16.96 -21.16
CA ILE A 209 -8.15 -17.42 -20.27
C ILE A 209 -7.72 -18.84 -20.62
N ARG A 210 -8.67 -19.76 -20.88
CA ARG A 210 -8.33 -21.12 -21.34
C ARG A 210 -7.53 -21.11 -22.65
N ARG A 211 -7.92 -20.25 -23.61
CA ARG A 211 -7.18 -20.07 -24.87
C ARG A 211 -5.78 -19.50 -24.64
N GLN A 212 -5.64 -18.54 -23.72
CA GLN A 212 -4.34 -17.96 -23.37
C GLN A 212 -3.41 -19.00 -22.73
N ILE A 213 -3.92 -19.80 -21.79
CA ILE A 213 -3.16 -20.91 -21.18
C ILE A 213 -2.72 -21.93 -22.23
N ALA A 214 -3.61 -22.36 -23.14
CA ALA A 214 -3.25 -23.32 -24.18
C ALA A 214 -2.10 -22.81 -25.07
N ALA A 215 -2.07 -21.51 -25.36
CA ALA A 215 -0.96 -20.89 -26.09
C ALA A 215 0.33 -20.87 -25.26
N ILE A 216 0.24 -20.55 -23.96
CA ILE A 216 1.37 -20.59 -23.02
C ILE A 216 1.91 -22.03 -22.92
N ASP A 217 1.07 -23.05 -22.81
CA ASP A 217 1.46 -24.47 -22.76
C ASP A 217 2.31 -24.85 -23.98
N ILE A 218 1.84 -24.54 -25.19
CA ILE A 218 2.56 -24.85 -26.44
C ILE A 218 3.93 -24.18 -26.46
N LEU A 219 4.03 -22.93 -26.03
CA LEU A 219 5.29 -22.19 -26.01
C LEU A 219 6.23 -22.69 -24.91
N TYR A 220 5.68 -23.03 -23.74
CA TYR A 220 6.42 -23.57 -22.61
C TYR A 220 7.02 -24.93 -22.95
N GLU A 221 6.26 -25.82 -23.59
CA GLU A 221 6.76 -27.10 -24.13
C GLU A 221 7.87 -26.93 -25.18
N ARG A 222 7.94 -25.76 -25.83
CA ARG A 222 9.00 -25.38 -26.78
C ARG A 222 10.18 -24.65 -26.12
N GLY A 223 10.21 -24.58 -24.78
CA GLY A 223 11.30 -23.99 -24.01
C GLY A 223 11.11 -22.51 -23.64
N MET A 224 9.93 -21.92 -23.84
CA MET A 224 9.63 -20.59 -23.29
C MET A 224 9.51 -20.68 -21.77
N TYR A 225 10.27 -19.88 -21.04
CA TYR A 225 10.06 -19.70 -19.60
C TYR A 225 8.88 -18.76 -19.35
N PHE A 226 7.89 -19.22 -18.57
CA PHE A 226 6.69 -18.48 -18.21
C PHE A 226 6.54 -18.40 -16.69
N PHE A 227 6.00 -17.29 -16.19
CA PHE A 227 5.69 -17.10 -14.77
C PHE A 227 4.47 -16.19 -14.58
N ASP A 228 3.73 -16.39 -13.48
CA ASP A 228 2.62 -15.51 -13.09
C ASP A 228 3.14 -14.23 -12.39
N TYR A 229 2.64 -13.07 -12.80
CA TYR A 229 3.10 -11.76 -12.32
C TYR A 229 2.33 -11.26 -11.08
N GLY A 230 1.61 -12.13 -10.36
CA GLY A 230 0.88 -11.78 -9.15
C GLY A 230 -0.36 -10.93 -9.40
N ASN A 231 -1.02 -11.14 -10.54
CA ASN A 231 -2.30 -10.52 -10.92
C ASN A 231 -3.48 -11.51 -10.85
N ALA A 232 -3.29 -12.63 -10.14
CA ALA A 232 -4.26 -13.73 -10.03
C ALA A 232 -4.66 -14.37 -11.37
N PHE A 233 -3.80 -14.31 -12.39
CA PHE A 233 -4.08 -14.93 -13.70
C PHE A 233 -4.20 -16.44 -13.58
N LEU A 234 -3.23 -17.12 -12.93
CA LEU A 234 -3.31 -18.57 -12.73
C LEU A 234 -4.47 -18.97 -11.80
N LEU A 235 -4.78 -18.19 -10.78
CA LEU A 235 -5.96 -18.45 -9.94
C LEU A 235 -7.26 -18.40 -10.76
N THR A 236 -7.41 -17.36 -11.59
CA THR A 236 -8.58 -17.21 -12.47
C THR A 236 -8.61 -18.30 -13.55
N ALA A 237 -7.46 -18.74 -14.05
CA ALA A 237 -7.36 -19.84 -15.00
C ALA A 237 -7.80 -21.17 -14.40
N LYS A 238 -7.50 -21.42 -13.12
CA LYS A 238 -8.01 -22.59 -12.38
C LYS A 238 -9.53 -22.51 -12.24
N ASP A 239 -10.06 -21.37 -11.82
CA ASP A 239 -11.51 -21.13 -11.76
C ASP A 239 -12.19 -21.29 -13.13
N ALA A 240 -11.46 -21.04 -14.21
CA ALA A 240 -11.89 -21.23 -15.59
C ALA A 240 -11.80 -22.70 -16.08
N GLY A 241 -11.24 -23.61 -15.29
CA GLY A 241 -11.04 -25.01 -15.64
C GLY A 241 -9.91 -25.23 -16.66
N ALA A 242 -8.91 -24.34 -16.71
CA ALA A 242 -7.71 -24.56 -17.51
C ALA A 242 -6.82 -25.64 -16.88
N PRO A 243 -6.11 -26.47 -17.66
CA PRO A 243 -5.31 -27.60 -17.16
C PRO A 243 -3.96 -27.14 -16.59
N ILE A 244 -3.99 -26.33 -15.53
CA ILE A 244 -2.82 -25.65 -14.96
C ILE A 244 -2.44 -26.15 -13.56
N GLY A 245 -2.88 -27.36 -13.19
CA GLY A 245 -2.54 -28.04 -11.94
C GLY A 245 -3.76 -28.31 -11.06
N ASP A 246 -3.69 -29.42 -10.32
CA ASP A 246 -4.65 -29.82 -9.29
C ASP A 246 -4.14 -29.49 -7.88
N SER A 247 -5.02 -29.56 -6.89
CA SER A 247 -4.59 -29.63 -5.48
C SER A 247 -3.70 -30.85 -5.29
N ASP A 248 -2.50 -30.66 -4.77
CA ASP A 248 -1.64 -31.77 -4.34
C ASP A 248 -2.29 -32.50 -3.15
N ASP A 249 -1.84 -33.72 -2.83
CA ASP A 249 -2.38 -34.55 -1.73
C ASP A 249 -2.38 -33.85 -0.34
N ASN A 250 -1.63 -32.75 -0.22
CA ASN A 250 -1.53 -31.91 0.98
C ASN A 250 -2.47 -30.68 1.00
N HIS A 251 -3.50 -30.63 0.15
CA HIS A 251 -4.45 -29.50 0.04
C HIS A 251 -3.84 -28.13 -0.33
N LEU A 252 -2.57 -28.09 -0.73
CA LEU A 252 -1.92 -26.88 -1.26
C LEU A 252 -2.18 -26.76 -2.76
N ILE A 253 -2.63 -25.59 -3.21
CA ILE A 253 -2.81 -25.31 -4.64
C ILE A 253 -1.42 -25.03 -5.22
N ARG A 254 -0.88 -25.96 -6.02
CA ARG A 254 0.32 -25.73 -6.84
C ARG A 254 -0.08 -25.62 -8.30
N PHE A 255 0.28 -24.50 -8.92
CA PHE A 255 0.11 -24.32 -10.35
C PHE A 255 1.28 -24.93 -11.12
N LYS A 256 1.01 -25.36 -12.36
CA LYS A 256 1.99 -25.86 -13.33
C LYS A 256 3.13 -24.86 -13.58
N TYR A 257 2.84 -23.58 -13.43
CA TYR A 257 3.78 -22.47 -13.63
C TYR A 257 4.03 -21.77 -12.28
N PRO A 258 5.28 -21.42 -11.96
CA PRO A 258 5.56 -20.66 -10.76
C PRO A 258 5.03 -19.23 -10.90
N SER A 259 4.66 -18.61 -9.79
CA SER A 259 4.62 -17.15 -9.75
C SER A 259 6.04 -16.58 -9.68
N TYR A 260 6.23 -15.33 -10.12
CA TYR A 260 7.53 -14.66 -9.95
C TYR A 260 7.94 -14.54 -8.49
N VAL A 261 6.98 -14.59 -7.54
CA VAL A 261 7.31 -14.64 -6.12
C VAL A 261 7.82 -16.02 -5.71
N GLN A 262 7.23 -17.09 -6.22
CA GLN A 262 7.72 -18.45 -5.95
C GLN A 262 9.14 -18.65 -6.45
N ASP A 263 9.47 -18.11 -7.62
CA ASP A 263 10.76 -18.42 -8.28
C ASP A 263 11.84 -17.34 -8.09
N ILE A 264 11.46 -16.09 -7.77
CA ILE A 264 12.39 -14.96 -7.72
C ILE A 264 12.21 -14.13 -6.45
N MET A 265 11.05 -13.47 -6.28
CA MET A 265 10.91 -12.45 -5.22
C MET A 265 10.86 -13.01 -3.82
N GLY A 266 10.36 -14.24 -3.66
CA GLY A 266 10.21 -14.87 -2.36
C GLY A 266 11.55 -14.96 -1.63
N ASP A 267 12.62 -15.28 -2.35
CA ASP A 267 13.98 -15.29 -1.80
C ASP A 267 14.53 -13.88 -1.57
N ILE A 268 14.18 -12.91 -2.41
CA ILE A 268 14.55 -11.50 -2.19
C ILE A 268 13.90 -10.99 -0.89
N PHE A 269 12.62 -11.28 -0.67
CA PHE A 269 11.92 -10.98 0.58
C PHE A 269 12.51 -11.72 1.77
N SER A 270 12.88 -12.99 1.61
CA SER A 270 13.55 -13.75 2.67
C SER A 270 14.89 -13.15 3.10
N LEU A 271 15.56 -12.39 2.23
CA LEU A 271 16.75 -11.60 2.58
C LEU A 271 16.43 -10.24 3.22
N GLY A 272 15.14 -9.93 3.41
CA GLY A 272 14.65 -8.66 3.93
C GLY A 272 14.56 -7.54 2.89
N PHE A 273 14.98 -7.79 1.64
CA PHE A 273 14.90 -6.78 0.57
C PHE A 273 13.46 -6.61 0.13
N GLY A 274 13.05 -5.36 -0.02
CA GLY A 274 11.73 -5.02 -0.54
C GLY A 274 11.62 -3.52 -0.78
N PRO A 275 10.45 -3.04 -1.25
CA PRO A 275 10.28 -1.68 -1.69
C PRO A 275 10.55 -0.70 -0.55
N PHE A 276 11.52 0.19 -0.76
CA PHE A 276 11.82 1.31 0.10
C PHE A 276 11.60 2.59 -0.71
N ARG A 277 10.64 3.40 -0.29
CA ARG A 277 10.20 4.60 -1.00
C ARG A 277 10.38 5.82 -0.15
N TRP A 278 10.61 6.95 -0.80
CA TRP A 278 10.54 8.23 -0.12
C TRP A 278 9.98 9.33 -1.01
N VAL A 279 9.51 10.39 -0.35
CA VAL A 279 9.04 11.63 -0.98
C VAL A 279 9.75 12.82 -0.31
N CYS A 280 10.30 13.72 -1.12
CA CYS A 280 10.87 14.99 -0.66
C CYS A 280 9.73 16.00 -0.44
N ALA A 281 9.43 16.30 0.82
CA ALA A 281 8.28 17.12 1.19
C ALA A 281 8.44 18.62 0.81
N SER A 282 9.66 19.03 0.43
CA SER A 282 9.92 20.35 -0.18
C SER A 282 9.32 20.50 -1.58
N GLY A 283 9.07 19.39 -2.28
CA GLY A 283 8.66 19.40 -3.69
C GLY A 283 9.78 19.76 -4.67
N LEU A 284 11.03 19.87 -4.20
CA LEU A 284 12.17 20.26 -5.03
C LEU A 284 12.88 19.07 -5.66
N ALA A 285 13.09 19.11 -6.99
CA ALA A 285 13.87 18.10 -7.69
C ALA A 285 15.34 18.03 -7.21
N SER A 286 15.88 19.15 -6.69
CA SER A 286 17.22 19.17 -6.09
C SER A 286 17.32 18.31 -4.83
N ASP A 287 16.27 18.28 -4.00
CA ASP A 287 16.25 17.40 -2.82
C ASP A 287 16.16 15.93 -3.27
N LEU A 288 15.41 15.63 -4.32
CA LEU A 288 15.33 14.25 -4.85
C LEU A 288 16.68 13.77 -5.38
N LYS A 289 17.37 14.60 -6.17
CA LYS A 289 18.73 14.32 -6.65
C LYS A 289 19.70 14.10 -5.50
N GLU A 290 19.58 14.89 -4.44
CA GLU A 290 20.42 14.75 -3.26
C GLU A 290 20.12 13.46 -2.49
N THR A 291 18.85 13.08 -2.36
CA THR A 291 18.47 11.79 -1.77
C THR A 291 18.90 10.60 -2.61
N ASP A 292 18.86 10.69 -3.94
CA ASP A 292 19.36 9.64 -4.84
C ASP A 292 20.87 9.41 -4.60
N LYS A 293 21.64 10.49 -4.49
CA LYS A 293 23.07 10.43 -4.16
C LYS A 293 23.32 9.80 -2.78
N ILE A 294 22.63 10.26 -1.74
CA ILE A 294 22.77 9.72 -0.38
C ILE A 294 22.46 8.22 -0.36
N ALA A 295 21.37 7.79 -1.01
CA ALA A 295 21.01 6.37 -1.08
C ALA A 295 22.09 5.54 -1.80
N GLY A 296 22.60 6.02 -2.94
CA GLY A 296 23.69 5.37 -3.66
C GLY A 296 24.98 5.25 -2.83
N ASP A 297 25.34 6.29 -2.10
CA ASP A 297 26.52 6.30 -1.20
C ASP A 297 26.38 5.26 -0.07
N ILE A 298 25.20 5.16 0.56
CA ILE A 298 24.93 4.16 1.61
C ILE A 298 24.93 2.73 1.05
N ILE A 299 24.41 2.53 -0.16
CA ILE A 299 24.46 1.21 -0.82
C ILE A 299 25.92 0.82 -1.09
N LYS A 300 26.75 1.71 -1.63
CA LYS A 300 28.19 1.47 -1.83
C LYS A 300 28.91 1.13 -0.52
N GLU A 301 28.55 1.80 0.57
CA GLU A 301 29.05 1.47 1.91
C GLU A 301 28.64 0.05 2.32
N GLN A 302 27.37 -0.34 2.14
CA GLN A 302 26.91 -1.69 2.53
C GLN A 302 27.62 -2.78 1.72
N MET A 303 27.80 -2.55 0.42
CA MET A 303 28.54 -3.46 -0.47
C MET A 303 30.01 -3.64 -0.06
N SER A 304 30.57 -2.68 0.67
CA SER A 304 31.96 -2.71 1.14
C SER A 304 32.13 -3.42 2.50
N SER A 305 31.04 -3.87 3.12
CA SER A 305 31.10 -4.60 4.39
C SER A 305 31.85 -5.91 4.23
N LYS A 306 32.74 -6.20 5.19
CA LYS A 306 33.32 -7.54 5.32
C LYS A 306 32.17 -8.51 5.63
N ASP A 307 32.20 -9.69 5.00
CA ASP A 307 31.24 -10.77 5.21
C ASP A 307 29.80 -10.55 4.70
N ILE A 308 29.59 -9.64 3.73
CA ILE A 308 28.30 -9.55 3.02
C ILE A 308 28.05 -10.82 2.19
N PRO A 309 26.90 -11.51 2.37
CA PRO A 309 26.57 -12.68 1.55
C PRO A 309 26.41 -12.33 0.07
N ALA A 310 26.82 -13.25 -0.81
CA ALA A 310 26.82 -13.00 -2.26
C ALA A 310 25.42 -12.68 -2.82
N ASN A 311 24.38 -13.31 -2.29
CA ASN A 311 22.98 -13.03 -2.68
C ASN A 311 22.52 -11.64 -2.23
N VAL A 312 22.92 -11.17 -1.04
CA VAL A 312 22.68 -9.80 -0.55
C VAL A 312 23.45 -8.78 -1.39
N LEU A 313 24.73 -9.04 -1.68
CA LEU A 313 25.57 -8.18 -2.51
C LEU A 313 24.97 -7.99 -3.91
N LYS A 314 24.44 -9.05 -4.51
CA LYS A 314 23.75 -8.98 -5.81
C LYS A 314 22.53 -8.05 -5.77
N GLN A 315 21.73 -8.09 -4.71
CA GLN A 315 20.59 -7.20 -4.58
C GLN A 315 21.02 -5.73 -4.44
N TYR A 316 22.05 -5.45 -3.64
CA TYR A 316 22.59 -4.09 -3.56
C TYR A 316 23.15 -3.59 -4.88
N TYR A 317 23.86 -4.42 -5.65
CA TYR A 317 24.36 -4.07 -6.97
C TYR A 317 23.22 -3.66 -7.93
N ASN A 318 22.13 -4.44 -7.97
CA ASN A 318 20.97 -4.13 -8.81
C ASN A 318 20.34 -2.78 -8.44
N ASN A 319 20.21 -2.51 -7.13
CA ASN A 319 19.62 -1.28 -6.63
C ASN A 319 20.54 -0.07 -6.77
N LEU A 320 21.86 -0.27 -6.71
CA LEU A 320 22.84 0.77 -6.99
C LEU A 320 22.75 1.21 -8.46
N LYS A 321 22.76 0.24 -9.38
CA LYS A 321 22.62 0.53 -10.80
C LYS A 321 21.32 1.29 -11.07
N TRP A 322 20.22 0.83 -10.49
CA TRP A 322 18.93 1.50 -10.61
C TRP A 322 19.00 2.95 -10.12
N ILE A 323 19.47 3.21 -8.90
CA ILE A 323 19.44 4.57 -8.33
C ILE A 323 20.35 5.55 -9.08
N GLU A 324 21.45 5.06 -9.67
CA GLU A 324 22.35 5.86 -10.51
C GLU A 324 21.74 6.23 -11.87
N GLU A 325 20.83 5.40 -12.41
CA GLU A 325 20.16 5.62 -13.71
C GLU A 325 18.75 6.26 -13.56
N ALA A 326 18.21 6.34 -12.35
CA ALA A 326 16.80 6.68 -12.10
C ALA A 326 16.42 8.14 -12.43
N GLU A 327 17.37 9.09 -12.38
CA GLU A 327 17.16 10.48 -12.81
C GLU A 327 16.99 10.56 -14.34
N ASP A 328 17.85 9.87 -15.08
CA ASP A 328 17.86 9.86 -16.55
C ASP A 328 16.61 9.21 -17.15
N ALA A 329 16.01 8.26 -16.44
CA ALA A 329 14.76 7.61 -16.84
C ALA A 329 13.51 8.52 -16.77
N LYS A 330 13.59 9.69 -16.10
CA LYS A 330 12.52 10.71 -16.02
C LYS A 330 11.15 10.16 -15.59
N LEU A 331 11.16 9.28 -14.59
CA LEU A 331 9.95 8.57 -14.12
C LEU A 331 9.13 9.32 -13.07
N VAL A 332 9.55 10.52 -12.67
CA VAL A 332 8.88 11.32 -11.63
C VAL A 332 7.58 11.91 -12.18
N VAL A 333 6.48 11.63 -11.50
CA VAL A 333 5.16 12.22 -11.74
C VAL A 333 4.52 12.64 -10.42
N GLY A 334 3.96 13.85 -10.36
CA GLY A 334 3.40 14.40 -9.12
C GLY A 334 4.51 14.86 -8.16
N SER A 335 4.54 14.27 -6.97
CA SER A 335 5.54 14.54 -5.93
C SER A 335 6.95 14.10 -6.31
N GLN A 336 7.96 14.77 -5.79
CA GLN A 336 9.37 14.39 -5.93
C GLN A 336 9.64 13.13 -5.11
N ALA A 337 9.57 11.97 -5.75
CA ALA A 337 9.58 10.67 -5.09
C ALA A 337 10.52 9.68 -5.79
N ARG A 338 11.05 8.74 -5.02
CA ARG A 338 11.89 7.63 -5.51
C ARG A 338 11.53 6.33 -4.80
N ILE A 339 11.88 5.23 -5.45
CA ILE A 339 11.79 3.87 -4.94
C ILE A 339 13.10 3.15 -5.23
N LEU A 340 13.50 2.22 -4.37
CA LEU A 340 14.46 1.16 -4.64
C LEU A 340 14.15 -0.02 -3.73
N TYR A 341 14.89 -1.13 -3.82
CA TYR A 341 14.82 -2.22 -2.87
C TYR A 341 16.00 -2.18 -1.89
N SER A 342 15.71 -2.41 -0.61
CA SER A 342 16.74 -2.49 0.43
C SER A 342 16.31 -3.42 1.56
N ASP A 343 17.29 -4.07 2.19
CA ASP A 343 17.11 -4.85 3.41
C ASP A 343 17.02 -3.98 4.67
N GLN A 344 16.86 -4.62 5.84
CA GLN A 344 16.75 -3.96 7.14
C GLN A 344 17.84 -2.91 7.39
N MET A 345 19.11 -3.28 7.19
CA MET A 345 20.24 -2.39 7.48
C MET A 345 20.28 -1.23 6.50
N GLY A 346 20.11 -1.48 5.20
CA GLY A 346 20.11 -0.42 4.21
C GLY A 346 18.94 0.55 4.41
N ARG A 347 17.74 0.07 4.73
CA ARG A 347 16.57 0.94 5.04
C ARG A 347 16.84 1.85 6.22
N ILE A 348 17.37 1.31 7.32
CA ILE A 348 17.72 2.08 8.52
C ILE A 348 18.81 3.12 8.20
N LYS A 349 19.90 2.72 7.55
CA LYS A 349 21.02 3.62 7.26
C LYS A 349 20.63 4.74 6.28
N ILE A 350 19.87 4.42 5.23
CA ILE A 350 19.37 5.44 4.28
C ILE A 350 18.42 6.40 5.02
N GLY A 351 17.48 5.87 5.82
CA GLY A 351 16.55 6.69 6.62
C GLY A 351 17.28 7.65 7.57
N LEU A 352 18.27 7.15 8.31
CA LEU A 352 19.10 7.97 9.21
C LEU A 352 19.91 9.02 8.44
N ALA A 353 20.47 8.67 7.28
CA ALA A 353 21.22 9.60 6.45
C ALA A 353 20.33 10.71 5.87
N PHE A 354 19.10 10.39 5.45
CA PHE A 354 18.11 11.38 5.04
C PHE A 354 17.75 12.29 6.21
N ASN A 355 17.44 11.73 7.38
CA ASN A 355 17.08 12.54 8.54
C ASN A 355 18.22 13.47 8.97
N GLN A 356 19.47 13.00 8.95
CA GLN A 356 20.65 13.84 9.16
C GLN A 356 20.81 14.93 8.09
N ALA A 357 20.50 14.63 6.83
CA ALA A 357 20.55 15.62 5.74
C ALA A 357 19.47 16.70 5.88
N VAL A 358 18.29 16.36 6.41
CA VAL A 358 17.26 17.34 6.81
C VAL A 358 17.77 18.20 7.97
N ARG A 359 18.28 17.57 9.04
CA ARG A 359 18.81 18.25 10.25
C ARG A 359 19.90 19.27 9.93
N THR A 360 20.77 18.96 8.97
CA THR A 360 21.92 19.79 8.58
C THR A 360 21.60 20.81 7.48
N GLY A 361 20.37 20.80 6.92
CA GLY A 361 19.96 21.69 5.83
C GLY A 361 20.56 21.34 4.46
N ARG A 362 21.17 20.16 4.33
CA ARG A 362 21.60 19.59 3.04
C ARG A 362 20.38 19.32 2.16
N LEU A 363 19.31 18.79 2.74
CA LEU A 363 17.96 18.77 2.14
C LEU A 363 17.19 20.03 2.58
N LYS A 364 16.41 20.61 1.67
CA LYS A 364 15.67 21.86 1.92
C LYS A 364 14.36 21.64 2.66
N GLY A 365 13.82 20.43 2.64
CA GLY A 365 12.66 20.07 3.43
C GLY A 365 12.71 18.66 3.99
N PRO A 366 11.71 18.31 4.83
CA PRO A 366 11.55 16.97 5.37
C PRO A 366 11.45 15.88 4.29
N VAL A 367 11.69 14.63 4.69
CA VAL A 367 11.51 13.45 3.85
C VAL A 367 10.41 12.57 4.45
N ILE A 368 9.62 11.94 3.59
CA ILE A 368 8.56 11.01 3.99
C ILE A 368 8.97 9.63 3.50
N LEU A 369 9.32 8.72 4.39
CA LEU A 369 9.54 7.30 4.05
C LEU A 369 8.19 6.58 3.92
N SER A 370 8.13 5.59 3.03
CA SER A 370 6.97 4.73 2.82
C SER A 370 7.41 3.47 2.08
N ARG A 371 6.47 2.58 1.80
CA ARG A 371 6.65 1.48 0.85
C ARG A 371 5.34 1.09 0.18
N ASP A 372 5.44 0.25 -0.85
CA ASP A 372 4.28 -0.54 -1.29
C ASP A 372 4.01 -1.65 -0.26
N HIS A 373 2.82 -2.25 -0.29
CA HIS A 373 2.48 -3.37 0.57
C HIS A 373 3.12 -4.68 0.07
N HIS A 374 3.57 -4.71 -1.19
CA HIS A 374 4.35 -5.81 -1.77
C HIS A 374 5.76 -5.90 -1.15
N ASP A 375 5.84 -6.39 0.09
CA ASP A 375 7.05 -6.39 0.90
C ASP A 375 7.15 -7.64 1.79
N VAL A 376 8.32 -7.85 2.39
CA VAL A 376 8.69 -9.01 3.19
C VAL A 376 7.70 -9.37 4.30
N SER A 377 7.22 -8.37 5.05
CA SER A 377 6.37 -8.55 6.23
C SER A 377 4.96 -7.99 6.08
N GLY A 378 4.78 -7.07 5.14
CA GLY A 378 3.55 -6.28 5.03
C GLY A 378 2.35 -7.09 4.55
N THR A 379 2.54 -8.17 3.82
CA THR A 379 1.43 -8.85 3.12
C THR A 379 1.45 -10.35 3.28
N ASP A 380 0.31 -10.89 3.70
CA ASP A 380 -0.03 -12.29 3.51
C ASP A 380 -0.90 -12.42 2.26
N SER A 381 -0.39 -13.10 1.23
CA SER A 381 -1.16 -13.46 0.05
C SER A 381 -0.65 -14.79 -0.53
N PRO A 382 -1.40 -15.88 -0.36
CA PRO A 382 -0.96 -17.23 -0.76
C PRO A 382 -0.71 -17.37 -2.26
N PHE A 383 -1.24 -16.44 -3.06
CA PHE A 383 -1.09 -16.42 -4.52
C PHE A 383 -0.02 -15.44 -5.00
N ARG A 384 0.65 -14.73 -4.08
CA ARG A 384 1.70 -13.78 -4.42
C ARG A 384 2.75 -13.69 -3.31
N GLU A 385 2.70 -12.71 -2.40
CA GLU A 385 3.77 -12.39 -1.45
C GLU A 385 4.20 -13.56 -0.56
N THR A 386 3.27 -14.45 -0.20
CA THR A 386 3.54 -15.64 0.63
C THR A 386 3.41 -16.94 -0.18
N ALA A 387 3.40 -16.87 -1.51
CA ALA A 387 3.26 -18.04 -2.37
C ALA A 387 4.46 -19.01 -2.30
N ASN A 388 5.61 -18.55 -1.81
CA ASN A 388 6.81 -19.37 -1.59
C ASN A 388 6.92 -19.93 -0.15
N ILE A 389 5.85 -19.84 0.63
CA ILE A 389 5.73 -20.45 1.97
C ILE A 389 4.96 -21.77 1.84
N ASP A 390 5.60 -22.87 2.24
CA ASP A 390 5.12 -24.24 1.98
C ASP A 390 4.73 -25.03 3.24
N ASP A 391 4.94 -24.46 4.43
CA ASP A 391 4.52 -25.02 5.73
C ASP A 391 2.98 -25.03 5.96
N GLY A 392 2.20 -24.58 4.97
CA GLY A 392 0.74 -24.44 5.02
C GLY A 392 0.26 -23.07 5.53
N SER A 393 1.12 -22.26 6.15
CA SER A 393 0.72 -20.97 6.74
C SER A 393 0.53 -19.85 5.72
N ALA A 394 0.79 -20.08 4.43
CA ALA A 394 0.63 -19.08 3.38
C ALA A 394 -0.79 -18.46 3.33
N PHE A 395 -1.80 -19.19 3.82
CA PHE A 395 -3.21 -18.79 3.90
C PHE A 395 -3.59 -18.06 5.21
N CYS A 396 -2.69 -17.99 6.18
CA CYS A 396 -2.87 -17.20 7.41
C CYS A 396 -2.71 -15.69 7.11
N ALA A 397 -3.15 -14.84 8.05
CA ALA A 397 -3.02 -13.38 7.95
C ALA A 397 -2.27 -12.76 9.15
N ASP A 398 -1.65 -13.60 10.00
CA ASP A 398 -1.03 -13.15 11.24
C ASP A 398 0.15 -12.20 10.99
N MET A 399 0.97 -12.46 9.96
CA MET A 399 2.19 -11.68 9.71
C MET A 399 1.86 -10.22 9.39
N SER A 400 0.93 -10.00 8.46
CA SER A 400 0.47 -8.67 8.03
C SER A 400 -0.23 -7.89 9.15
N VAL A 401 -1.08 -8.56 9.94
CA VAL A 401 -1.75 -7.97 11.12
C VAL A 401 -0.73 -7.63 12.22
N GLN A 402 0.20 -8.54 12.52
CA GLN A 402 1.27 -8.28 13.49
C GLN A 402 2.16 -7.13 13.01
N ASN A 403 2.46 -7.06 11.71
CA ASN A 403 3.32 -6.02 11.15
C ASN A 403 2.76 -4.63 11.43
N VAL A 404 1.52 -4.37 11.01
CA VAL A 404 0.88 -3.06 11.14
C VAL A 404 0.71 -2.66 12.62
N ILE A 405 0.41 -3.63 13.49
CA ILE A 405 0.33 -3.42 14.94
C ILE A 405 1.70 -3.02 15.48
N GLY A 406 2.75 -3.77 15.13
CA GLY A 406 4.09 -3.49 15.60
C GLY A 406 4.70 -2.21 15.06
N ASP A 407 4.35 -1.79 13.83
CA ASP A 407 4.71 -0.49 13.27
C ASP A 407 4.05 0.65 14.06
N SER A 408 2.79 0.46 14.45
CA SER A 408 1.96 1.47 15.10
C SER A 408 2.49 1.94 16.45
N PHE A 409 3.26 1.12 17.16
CA PHE A 409 3.86 1.49 18.45
C PHE A 409 5.38 1.67 18.40
N ARG A 410 5.97 1.70 17.20
CA ARG A 410 7.43 1.88 16.98
C ARG A 410 7.79 3.16 16.24
N GLY A 411 6.83 4.06 16.01
CA GLY A 411 7.11 5.40 15.48
C GLY A 411 6.75 5.61 14.01
N ALA A 412 5.93 4.73 13.41
CA ALA A 412 5.29 5.04 12.15
C ALA A 412 4.41 6.29 12.29
N THR A 413 4.47 7.21 11.32
CA THR A 413 3.63 8.40 11.31
C THR A 413 2.20 8.08 10.92
N TRP A 414 1.99 7.11 10.04
CA TRP A 414 0.70 6.46 9.84
C TRP A 414 0.91 4.99 9.51
N VAL A 415 -0.12 4.20 9.74
CA VAL A 415 -0.17 2.78 9.41
C VAL A 415 -1.46 2.45 8.68
N ALA A 416 -1.43 1.46 7.80
CA ALA A 416 -2.58 1.03 7.02
C ALA A 416 -2.66 -0.50 6.96
N LEU A 417 -3.87 -1.04 7.10
CA LEU A 417 -4.20 -2.44 6.85
C LEU A 417 -5.34 -2.54 5.84
N HIS A 418 -5.05 -3.16 4.71
CA HIS A 418 -5.97 -3.32 3.59
C HIS A 418 -6.31 -4.79 3.37
N ASN A 419 -7.43 -5.02 2.69
CA ASN A 419 -7.86 -6.32 2.21
C ASN A 419 -7.81 -6.37 0.68
N GLY A 420 -7.11 -7.36 0.16
CA GLY A 420 -7.12 -7.73 -1.25
C GLY A 420 -6.22 -6.92 -2.15
N GLY A 421 -5.21 -6.23 -1.59
CA GLY A 421 -4.21 -5.55 -2.39
C GLY A 421 -3.52 -6.51 -3.34
N GLY A 422 -3.57 -6.19 -4.64
CA GLY A 422 -2.86 -6.93 -5.67
C GLY A 422 -3.60 -8.12 -6.25
N THR A 423 -3.86 -9.15 -5.44
CA THR A 423 -4.54 -10.39 -5.89
C THR A 423 -6.06 -10.30 -5.87
N GLY A 424 -6.63 -9.24 -5.28
CA GLY A 424 -8.06 -8.98 -5.26
C GLY A 424 -8.71 -9.22 -3.91
N PHE A 425 -9.92 -8.69 -3.73
CA PHE A 425 -10.64 -8.70 -2.46
C PHE A 425 -10.76 -10.10 -1.83
N GLY A 426 -10.39 -10.24 -0.56
CA GLY A 426 -10.43 -11.49 0.18
C GLY A 426 -9.30 -12.49 -0.15
N GLN A 427 -8.37 -12.14 -1.03
CA GLN A 427 -7.24 -12.99 -1.45
C GLN A 427 -5.89 -12.56 -0.84
N ALA A 428 -5.87 -11.46 -0.10
CA ALA A 428 -4.70 -10.95 0.60
C ALA A 428 -5.10 -10.11 1.80
N ILE A 429 -4.26 -10.09 2.83
CA ILE A 429 -4.28 -9.07 3.88
C ILE A 429 -2.93 -8.35 3.81
N ASN A 430 -2.96 -7.05 3.59
CA ASN A 430 -1.78 -6.29 3.18
C ASN A 430 -1.69 -4.95 3.89
N GLY A 431 -0.59 -4.72 4.59
CA GLY A 431 -0.31 -3.55 5.39
C GLY A 431 0.91 -2.75 4.94
N GLY A 432 0.91 -1.49 5.34
CA GLY A 432 1.96 -0.53 5.02
C GLY A 432 2.03 0.61 6.02
N PHE A 433 3.04 1.46 5.85
CA PHE A 433 3.32 2.58 6.73
C PHE A 433 3.75 3.81 5.95
N GLY A 434 3.75 4.96 6.61
CA GLY A 434 4.64 6.05 6.25
C GLY A 434 5.23 6.71 7.49
N MET A 435 6.40 7.33 7.31
CA MET A 435 7.21 7.88 8.39
C MET A 435 7.78 9.23 7.98
N PHE A 436 7.49 10.25 8.77
CA PHE A 436 7.93 11.62 8.57
C PHE A 436 9.30 11.85 9.22
N LEU A 437 10.26 12.30 8.42
CA LEU A 437 11.63 12.62 8.83
C LEU A 437 11.84 14.13 8.83
N ASP A 438 11.83 14.71 10.01
CA ASP A 438 11.91 16.17 10.25
C ASP A 438 13.30 16.65 10.69
N GLY A 439 14.29 15.75 10.74
CA GLY A 439 15.62 16.00 11.26
C GLY A 439 15.72 15.89 12.78
N SER A 440 14.65 15.54 13.51
CA SER A 440 14.72 15.37 14.97
C SER A 440 15.48 14.10 15.35
N THR A 441 16.00 14.04 16.57
CA THR A 441 16.54 12.79 17.15
C THR A 441 15.44 11.76 17.38
N LYS A 442 14.20 12.21 17.59
CA LYS A 442 13.03 11.34 17.70
C LYS A 442 12.80 10.55 16.41
N ALA A 443 12.94 11.20 15.26
CA ALA A 443 12.87 10.51 13.98
C ALA A 443 13.99 9.45 13.83
N ASP A 444 15.20 9.68 14.36
CA ASP A 444 16.26 8.64 14.36
C ASP A 444 15.84 7.40 15.18
N GLU A 445 15.25 7.60 16.36
CA GLU A 445 14.73 6.50 17.19
C GLU A 445 13.62 5.73 16.47
N ASN A 446 12.67 6.46 15.85
CA ASN A 446 11.56 5.88 15.11
C ASN A 446 12.05 5.07 13.90
N ILE A 447 13.02 5.59 13.14
CA ILE A 447 13.66 4.89 12.02
C ILE A 447 14.24 3.55 12.49
N GLN A 448 15.04 3.58 13.56
CA GLN A 448 15.72 2.38 14.06
C GLN A 448 14.74 1.35 14.58
N GLN A 449 13.70 1.75 15.32
CA GLN A 449 12.76 0.79 15.89
C GLN A 449 11.78 0.23 14.85
N MET A 450 11.16 1.10 14.06
CA MET A 450 10.09 0.69 13.16
C MET A 450 10.63 -0.04 11.93
N LEU A 451 11.67 0.45 11.26
CA LEU A 451 12.21 -0.24 10.07
C LEU A 451 12.90 -1.57 10.42
N TYR A 452 13.42 -1.70 11.66
CA TYR A 452 13.91 -2.99 12.14
C TYR A 452 12.78 -4.00 12.22
N TRP A 453 11.67 -3.63 12.89
CA TRP A 453 10.50 -4.50 13.03
C TRP A 453 9.83 -4.81 11.69
N ASP A 454 9.60 -3.79 10.84
CA ASP A 454 8.92 -3.90 9.54
C ASP A 454 9.61 -4.89 8.59
N VAL A 455 10.91 -5.12 8.77
CA VAL A 455 11.66 -6.12 8.00
C VAL A 455 11.81 -7.43 8.75
N ILE A 456 12.29 -7.41 10.00
CA ILE A 456 12.65 -8.63 10.72
C ILE A 456 11.43 -9.46 11.13
N ASN A 457 10.24 -8.86 11.27
CA ASN A 457 9.00 -9.62 11.48
C ASN A 457 8.79 -10.68 10.37
N GLY A 458 8.76 -10.24 9.12
CA GLY A 458 8.54 -11.12 7.97
C GLY A 458 9.73 -12.04 7.70
N VAL A 459 10.97 -11.59 7.91
CA VAL A 459 12.15 -12.48 7.81
C VAL A 459 12.05 -13.61 8.84
N SER A 460 11.68 -13.30 10.09
CA SER A 460 11.53 -14.32 11.15
C SER A 460 10.41 -15.31 10.82
N ARG A 461 9.26 -14.81 10.33
CA ARG A 461 8.16 -15.67 9.87
C ARG A 461 8.59 -16.56 8.71
N ARG A 462 9.24 -16.01 7.68
CA ARG A 462 9.71 -16.77 6.52
C ARG A 462 10.76 -17.80 6.90
N SER A 463 11.60 -17.49 7.89
CA SER A 463 12.53 -18.46 8.48
C SER A 463 11.76 -19.60 9.14
N TRP A 464 10.79 -19.29 10.00
CA TRP A 464 9.96 -20.30 10.67
C TRP A 464 9.27 -21.23 9.66
N SER A 465 8.78 -20.65 8.57
CA SER A 465 8.14 -21.36 7.47
C SER A 465 9.12 -22.07 6.50
N GLY A 466 10.37 -22.28 6.90
CA GLY A 466 11.30 -23.16 6.19
C GLY A 466 12.23 -22.49 5.17
N ASN A 467 12.19 -21.17 4.97
CA ASN A 467 13.09 -20.52 4.01
C ASN A 467 14.53 -20.36 4.57
N SER A 468 15.51 -20.95 3.88
CA SER A 468 16.91 -20.95 4.30
C SER A 468 17.60 -19.59 4.23
N ASN A 469 17.28 -18.76 3.23
CA ASN A 469 17.77 -17.38 3.14
C ASN A 469 17.28 -16.54 4.32
N ALA A 470 16.02 -16.72 4.73
CA ALA A 470 15.44 -16.05 5.87
C ALA A 470 16.07 -16.51 7.19
N ARG A 471 16.34 -17.81 7.33
CA ARG A 471 17.05 -18.36 8.49
C ARG A 471 18.43 -17.73 8.68
N GLN A 472 19.25 -17.71 7.63
CA GLN A 472 20.58 -17.08 7.69
C GLN A 472 20.50 -15.58 7.97
N THR A 473 19.45 -14.91 7.50
CA THR A 473 19.25 -13.47 7.72
C THR A 473 18.86 -13.18 9.17
N VAL A 474 17.93 -13.95 9.74
CA VAL A 474 17.51 -13.74 11.13
C VAL A 474 18.57 -14.19 12.15
N GLU A 475 19.36 -15.24 11.87
CA GLU A 475 20.50 -15.64 12.70
C GLU A 475 21.55 -14.54 12.80
N ARG A 476 21.84 -13.85 11.68
CA ARG A 476 22.71 -12.65 11.68
C ARG A 476 22.08 -11.51 12.46
N ALA A 477 20.79 -11.22 12.24
CA ALA A 477 20.08 -10.18 12.99
C ALA A 477 20.08 -10.43 14.52
N MET A 478 19.96 -11.69 14.96
CA MET A 478 20.07 -12.08 16.38
C MET A 478 21.48 -11.94 16.95
N THR A 479 22.50 -12.02 16.10
CA THR A 479 23.90 -11.80 16.46
C THR A 479 24.17 -10.30 16.62
N ASP A 480 23.65 -9.48 15.71
CA ASP A 480 23.85 -8.03 15.70
C ASP A 480 23.04 -7.31 16.78
N GLU A 481 21.83 -7.80 17.09
CA GLU A 481 20.98 -7.27 18.16
C GLU A 481 20.69 -8.37 19.22
N PRO A 482 21.46 -8.42 20.31
CA PRO A 482 21.33 -9.47 21.32
C PRO A 482 19.96 -9.52 22.03
N LYS A 483 19.16 -8.44 22.00
CA LYS A 483 17.79 -8.45 22.54
C LYS A 483 16.80 -9.16 21.62
N LEU A 484 17.11 -9.31 20.33
CA LEU A 484 16.30 -10.10 19.42
C LEU A 484 16.48 -11.58 19.77
N LYS A 485 15.37 -12.22 20.13
CA LYS A 485 15.27 -13.66 20.34
C LYS A 485 14.06 -14.17 19.58
N VAL A 486 14.31 -14.92 18.50
CA VAL A 486 13.25 -15.55 17.71
C VAL A 486 13.38 -17.06 17.80
N THR A 487 12.27 -17.75 17.56
CA THR A 487 12.26 -19.21 17.45
C THR A 487 12.82 -19.61 16.09
N LEU A 488 13.92 -20.36 16.08
CA LEU A 488 14.45 -20.96 14.85
C LEU A 488 13.80 -22.33 14.64
N PRO A 489 13.37 -22.68 13.42
CA PRO A 489 12.84 -24.01 13.15
C PRO A 489 13.96 -25.06 13.27
N ASN A 490 13.60 -26.24 13.76
CA ASN A 490 14.49 -27.41 13.76
C ASN A 490 14.16 -28.28 12.55
N ASP A 491 15.19 -28.70 11.82
CA ASP A 491 15.01 -29.58 10.66
C ASP A 491 14.67 -31.00 11.14
N LEU A 492 13.72 -31.65 10.44
CA LEU A 492 13.40 -33.06 10.68
C LEU A 492 14.55 -33.94 10.17
N SER A 493 14.97 -34.92 10.98
CA SER A 493 15.94 -35.91 10.53
C SER A 493 15.33 -36.84 9.49
N GLU A 494 16.16 -37.41 8.59
CA GLU A 494 15.70 -38.39 7.61
C GLU A 494 15.00 -39.60 8.26
N GLU A 495 15.42 -40.01 9.47
CA GLU A 495 14.78 -41.10 10.21
C GLU A 495 13.35 -40.73 10.63
N CYS A 496 13.14 -39.49 11.08
CA CYS A 496 11.81 -38.97 11.39
C CYS A 496 10.93 -38.89 10.13
N ILE A 497 11.48 -38.42 9.00
CA ILE A 497 10.75 -38.38 7.72
C ILE A 497 10.31 -39.79 7.29
N LYS A 498 11.18 -40.79 7.42
CA LYS A 498 10.84 -42.19 7.12
C LYS A 498 9.76 -42.77 8.03
N LYS A 499 9.61 -42.28 9.26
CA LYS A 499 8.51 -42.66 10.17
C LYS A 499 7.20 -41.93 9.87
N LEU A 500 7.26 -40.82 9.12
CA LEU A 500 6.11 -39.99 8.75
C LEU A 500 5.41 -40.46 7.46
N SER A 501 5.87 -41.52 6.80
CA SER A 501 5.11 -42.16 5.72
C SER A 501 3.85 -42.82 6.30
N LEU A 502 2.83 -41.99 6.53
CA LEU A 502 1.48 -42.29 6.99
C LEU A 502 0.70 -43.05 5.92
#